data_AF-A0A950REQ0-F1
#
_entry.id   AF-A0A950REQ0-F1
#
_cell.length_a   1.000
_cell.length_b   1.000
_cell.length_c   1.000
_cell.angle_alpha   90.00
_cell.angle_beta   90.00
_cell.angle_gamma   90.00
#
_symmetry.space_group_name_H-M   'P 1'
#
loop_
_entity.id
_entity.type
_entity.pdbx_description
1 polymer ?
#
loop_
_entity_poly.entity_id
_entity_poly.type
_entity_poly.pdbx_seq_one_letter_code
_entity_poly.pdbx_strand_id
1 'polypeptide(L)'
;MRRSAEAWLGQATRRLAALALGLALLGPVPAPAHDASAYGGVFRSRNAGVTWLGADAGLFLNAALTVAVDPRDPAHLLLGTDTGLLRSRNGGRSWVPDARGAVLGPVFAAAFSPDGGVALCAATGGVFRFADRGWERARVPPGAAPARV
;
A
#
# COMPACT_ATOMS: atom_id res chain seq x y z
N MET A 1 25.70 -52.36 21.44
CA MET A 1 24.49 -51.74 20.88
C MET A 1 24.05 -50.41 21.52
N ARG A 2 24.73 -49.86 22.56
CA ARG A 2 24.29 -48.59 23.21
C ARG A 2 24.73 -47.29 22.52
N ARG A 3 25.80 -47.31 21.72
CA ARG A 3 26.37 -46.08 21.10
C ARG A 3 25.58 -45.53 19.90
N SER A 4 24.67 -46.30 19.31
CA SER A 4 23.91 -45.87 18.12
C SER A 4 22.63 -45.10 18.45
N ALA A 5 22.06 -45.29 19.65
CA ALA A 5 20.83 -44.60 20.07
C ALA A 5 21.10 -43.13 20.48
N GLU A 6 22.25 -42.86 21.11
CA GLU A 6 22.66 -41.51 21.54
C GLU A 6 22.96 -40.58 20.35
N ALA A 7 23.50 -41.14 19.26
CA ALA A 7 23.77 -40.40 18.02
C ALA A 7 22.47 -39.99 17.29
N TRP A 8 21.41 -40.79 17.38
CA TRP A 8 20.09 -40.49 16.80
C TRP A 8 19.36 -39.38 17.56
N LEU A 9 19.45 -39.36 18.89
CA LEU A 9 18.85 -38.33 19.74
C LEU A 9 19.50 -36.94 19.55
N GLY A 10 20.80 -36.89 19.26
CA GLY A 10 21.54 -35.65 19.02
C GLY A 10 21.24 -34.97 17.67
N GLN A 11 20.91 -35.74 16.62
CA GLN A 11 20.51 -35.17 15.33
C GLN A 11 19.06 -34.70 15.31
N ALA A 12 18.17 -35.41 16.01
CA ALA A 12 16.75 -35.03 16.12
C ALA A 12 16.57 -33.70 16.88
N THR A 13 17.31 -33.50 17.97
CA THR A 13 17.26 -32.25 18.77
C THR A 13 17.81 -31.04 18.00
N ARG A 14 18.85 -31.21 17.18
CA ARG A 14 19.39 -30.15 16.30
C ARG A 14 18.42 -29.74 15.18
N ARG A 15 17.66 -30.69 14.62
CA ARG A 15 16.64 -30.42 13.60
C ARG A 15 15.42 -29.69 14.18
N LEU A 16 15.00 -30.05 15.40
CA LEU A 16 13.93 -29.38 16.11
C LEU A 16 14.31 -27.95 16.52
N ALA A 17 15.56 -27.72 16.94
CA ALA A 17 16.06 -26.37 17.23
C ALA A 17 16.14 -25.48 15.96
N ALA A 18 16.54 -26.04 14.82
CA ALA A 18 16.57 -25.33 13.54
C ALA A 18 15.15 -24.96 13.03
N LEU A 19 14.16 -25.82 13.24
CA LEU A 19 12.75 -25.54 12.92
C LEU A 19 12.14 -24.48 13.87
N ALA A 20 12.52 -24.48 15.15
CA ALA A 20 12.09 -23.46 16.10
C ALA A 20 12.66 -22.07 15.77
N LEU A 21 13.92 -22.01 15.31
CA LEU A 21 14.56 -20.75 14.87
C LEU A 21 13.96 -20.25 13.54
N GLY A 22 13.59 -21.16 12.64
CA GLY A 22 12.90 -20.83 11.38
C GLY A 22 11.48 -20.29 11.59
N LEU A 23 10.73 -20.80 12.58
CA LEU A 23 9.41 -20.27 12.94
C LEU A 23 9.49 -18.91 13.66
N ALA A 24 10.51 -18.68 14.48
CA ALA A 24 10.70 -17.40 15.17
C ALA A 24 10.97 -16.23 14.20
N LEU A 25 11.58 -16.51 13.04
CA LEU A 25 11.80 -15.56 11.95
C LEU A 25 10.56 -15.36 11.05
N LEU A 26 9.52 -16.18 11.22
CA LEU A 26 8.22 -16.07 10.54
C LEU A 26 7.12 -15.48 11.44
N GLY A 27 7.41 -15.29 12.74
CA GLY A 27 6.51 -14.62 13.67
C GLY A 27 6.33 -13.14 13.28
N PRO A 28 5.17 -12.53 13.59
CA PRO A 28 4.99 -11.12 13.36
C PRO A 28 6.03 -10.36 14.18
N VAL A 29 6.98 -9.72 13.51
CA VAL A 29 7.82 -8.70 14.14
C VAL A 29 6.86 -7.58 14.52
N PRO A 30 6.66 -7.27 15.82
CA PRO A 30 5.88 -6.11 16.18
C PRO A 30 6.59 -4.90 15.56
N ALA A 31 5.92 -4.22 14.64
CA ALA A 31 6.44 -2.94 14.18
C ALA A 31 6.55 -2.03 15.41
N PRO A 32 7.63 -1.23 15.52
CA PRO A 32 7.65 -0.18 16.51
C PRO A 32 6.36 0.63 16.37
N ALA A 33 5.66 0.82 17.48
CA ALA A 33 4.45 1.64 17.50
C ALA A 33 4.84 3.01 16.93
N HIS A 34 4.21 3.40 15.82
CA HIS A 34 4.35 4.77 15.35
C HIS A 34 3.87 5.69 16.45
N ASP A 35 4.64 6.75 16.68
CA ASP A 35 4.25 7.80 17.59
C ASP A 35 2.94 8.40 17.05
N ALA A 36 1.84 8.24 17.80
CA ALA A 36 0.54 8.78 17.43
C ALA A 36 0.55 10.32 17.34
N SER A 37 1.63 10.97 17.80
CA SER A 37 1.85 12.41 17.63
C SER A 37 2.43 12.79 16.26
N ALA A 38 2.96 11.83 15.49
CA ALA A 38 3.26 12.04 14.08
C ALA A 38 1.95 12.05 13.29
N TYR A 39 1.43 13.24 13.01
CA TYR A 39 0.27 13.42 12.14
C TYR A 39 0.59 12.84 10.75
N GLY A 40 0.21 11.58 10.52
CA GLY A 40 0.31 10.92 9.22
C GLY A 40 1.39 9.83 9.14
N GLY A 41 0.99 8.71 8.54
CA GLY A 41 1.86 7.62 8.16
C GLY A 41 1.09 6.61 7.31
N VAL A 42 1.78 5.83 6.50
CA VAL A 42 1.17 4.76 5.70
C VAL A 42 1.53 3.43 6.33
N PHE A 43 0.54 2.58 6.56
CA PHE A 43 0.73 1.28 7.17
C PHE A 43 0.16 0.18 6.30
N ARG A 44 0.78 -0.99 6.38
CA ARG A 44 0.39 -2.19 5.65
C ARG A 44 0.32 -3.39 6.58
N SER A 45 -0.76 -4.14 6.47
CA SER A 45 -0.86 -5.46 7.08
C SER A 45 -0.59 -6.57 6.06
N ARG A 46 -0.14 -7.73 6.55
CA ARG A 46 -0.02 -8.97 5.78
C ARG A 46 -0.93 -10.09 6.31
N ASN A 47 -1.68 -9.82 7.37
CA ASN A 47 -2.44 -10.79 8.14
C ASN A 47 -3.78 -10.20 8.57
N ALA A 48 -4.52 -9.63 7.60
CA ALA A 48 -5.87 -9.11 7.79
C ALA A 48 -6.01 -8.09 8.95
N GLY A 49 -4.98 -7.27 9.18
CA GLY A 49 -4.99 -6.21 10.18
C GLY A 49 -4.56 -6.63 11.58
N VAL A 50 -4.18 -7.90 11.80
CA VAL A 50 -3.66 -8.35 13.10
C VAL A 50 -2.35 -7.63 13.47
N THR A 51 -1.46 -7.45 12.50
CA THR A 51 -0.25 -6.62 12.66
C THR A 51 -0.04 -5.70 11.47
N TRP A 52 0.62 -4.57 11.73
CA TRP A 52 0.89 -3.52 10.76
C TRP A 52 2.38 -3.23 10.68
N LEU A 53 2.86 -2.86 9.49
CA LEU A 53 4.23 -2.44 9.20
C LEU A 53 4.17 -1.06 8.57
N GLY A 54 5.12 -0.18 8.90
CA GLY A 54 5.32 1.09 8.20
C GLY A 54 5.53 0.85 6.70
N ALA A 55 4.88 1.67 5.88
CA ALA A 55 4.81 1.58 4.42
C ALA A 55 5.10 2.95 3.76
N ASP A 56 5.67 3.88 4.52
CA ASP A 56 6.01 5.25 4.16
C ASP A 56 7.52 5.54 4.26
N ALA A 57 8.34 4.50 4.35
CA ALA A 57 9.79 4.65 4.42
C ALA A 57 10.33 5.51 3.26
N GLY A 58 11.01 6.62 3.62
CA GLY A 58 11.56 7.57 2.66
C GLY A 58 10.55 8.55 2.06
N LEU A 59 9.30 8.55 2.53
CA LEU A 59 8.29 9.55 2.16
C LEU A 59 8.20 10.61 3.25
N PHE A 60 8.06 11.87 2.83
CA PHE A 60 7.67 12.96 3.71
C PHE A 60 6.22 13.29 3.43
N LEU A 61 5.32 12.85 4.31
CA LEU A 61 3.87 13.00 4.18
C LEU A 61 3.36 13.74 5.41
N ASN A 62 2.63 14.84 5.23
CA ASN A 62 1.86 15.41 6.35
C ASN A 62 0.48 14.75 6.46
N ALA A 63 -0.05 14.21 5.35
CA ALA A 63 -1.27 13.40 5.38
C ALA A 63 -1.33 12.38 4.25
N ALA A 64 -1.72 11.16 4.60
CA ALA A 64 -2.29 10.17 3.68
C ALA A 64 -3.81 10.29 3.74
N LEU A 65 -4.45 10.70 2.63
CA LEU A 65 -5.86 11.07 2.61
C LEU A 65 -6.77 9.97 2.05
N THR A 66 -6.27 9.19 1.09
CA THR A 66 -7.04 8.12 0.44
C THR A 66 -6.12 7.06 -0.14
N VAL A 67 -6.59 5.81 -0.21
CA VAL A 67 -5.90 4.72 -0.89
C VAL A 67 -6.90 3.98 -1.78
N ALA A 68 -6.50 3.70 -3.02
CA ALA A 68 -7.25 2.89 -3.98
C ALA A 68 -6.45 1.65 -4.37
N VAL A 69 -7.13 0.52 -4.46
CA VAL A 69 -6.56 -0.78 -4.87
C VAL A 69 -7.11 -1.12 -6.24
N ASP A 70 -6.23 -1.46 -7.19
CA ASP A 70 -6.66 -1.94 -8.50
C ASP A 70 -7.32 -3.34 -8.36
N PRO A 71 -8.58 -3.52 -8.80
CA PRO A 71 -9.29 -4.79 -8.63
C PRO A 71 -8.70 -5.94 -9.45
N ARG A 72 -7.90 -5.65 -10.48
CA ARG A 72 -7.24 -6.68 -11.31
C ARG A 72 -5.82 -6.99 -10.86
N ASP A 73 -5.17 -6.06 -10.17
CA ASP A 73 -3.81 -6.20 -9.67
C ASP A 73 -3.68 -5.55 -8.27
N PRO A 74 -3.87 -6.31 -7.18
CA PRO A 74 -3.73 -5.78 -5.83
C PRO A 74 -2.34 -5.22 -5.48
N ALA A 75 -1.32 -5.43 -6.32
CA ALA A 75 -0.02 -4.79 -6.14
C ALA A 75 -0.01 -3.34 -6.66
N HIS A 76 -0.93 -2.98 -7.55
CA HIS A 76 -1.12 -1.66 -8.10
C HIS A 76 -2.04 -0.82 -7.22
N LEU A 77 -1.46 0.16 -6.52
CA LEU A 77 -2.17 1.02 -5.58
C LEU A 77 -1.98 2.49 -5.97
N LEU A 78 -2.99 3.31 -5.70
CA LEU A 78 -2.87 4.77 -5.67
C LEU A 78 -3.04 5.27 -4.25
N LEU A 79 -2.19 6.20 -3.83
CA LEU A 79 -2.26 6.88 -2.56
C LEU A 79 -2.41 8.37 -2.81
N GLY A 80 -3.53 8.95 -2.40
CA GLY A 80 -3.72 10.39 -2.39
C GLY A 80 -3.15 10.98 -1.10
N THR A 81 -2.34 12.02 -1.23
CA THR A 81 -1.67 12.71 -0.12
C THR A 81 -2.07 14.18 -0.09
N ASP A 82 -1.56 14.92 0.90
CA ASP A 82 -1.66 16.38 0.98
C ASP A 82 -0.94 17.13 -0.16
N THR A 83 0.00 16.47 -0.85
CA THR A 83 0.85 17.09 -1.86
C THR A 83 0.59 16.59 -3.28
N GLY A 84 -0.04 15.43 -3.44
CA GLY A 84 -0.41 14.89 -4.75
C GLY A 84 -0.73 13.41 -4.71
N LEU A 85 -0.54 12.75 -5.86
CA LEU A 85 -0.80 11.33 -6.02
C LEU A 85 0.50 10.52 -6.02
N LEU A 86 0.57 9.46 -5.24
CA LEU A 86 1.62 8.46 -5.30
C LEU A 86 1.07 7.13 -5.83
N ARG A 87 1.94 6.32 -6.43
CA ARG A 87 1.60 4.99 -6.94
C ARG A 87 2.54 3.93 -6.36
N SER A 88 1.98 2.77 -6.04
CA SER A 88 2.72 1.56 -5.76
C SER A 88 2.47 0.51 -6.84
N ARG A 89 3.47 -0.33 -7.13
CA ARG A 89 3.35 -1.53 -7.97
C ARG A 89 3.79 -2.81 -7.25
N ASN A 90 3.88 -2.74 -5.92
CA ASN A 90 4.34 -3.86 -5.09
C ASN A 90 3.51 -4.01 -3.81
N GLY A 91 2.24 -3.58 -3.87
CA GLY A 91 1.28 -3.70 -2.77
C GLY A 91 1.64 -2.81 -1.58
N GLY A 92 2.13 -1.60 -1.85
CA GLY A 92 2.41 -0.58 -0.82
C GLY A 92 3.71 -0.79 -0.06
N ARG A 93 4.67 -1.56 -0.60
CA ARG A 93 6.03 -1.67 -0.02
C ARG A 93 6.90 -0.48 -0.37
N SER A 94 6.66 0.12 -1.53
CA SER A 94 7.24 1.41 -1.91
C SER A 94 6.28 2.19 -2.79
N TRP A 95 6.49 3.50 -2.81
CA TRP A 95 5.66 4.47 -3.52
C TRP A 95 6.54 5.37 -4.37
N VAL A 96 6.04 5.74 -5.54
CA VAL A 96 6.67 6.74 -6.42
C VAL A 96 5.64 7.81 -6.74
N PRO A 97 6.03 9.09 -6.88
CA PRO A 97 5.09 10.10 -7.32
C PRO A 97 4.52 9.76 -8.69
N ASP A 98 3.19 9.88 -8.79
CA ASP A 98 2.44 9.73 -10.02
C ASP A 98 1.82 11.08 -10.39
N ALA A 99 1.15 11.17 -11.54
CA ALA A 99 0.41 12.36 -11.97
C ALA A 99 1.19 13.69 -11.88
N ARG A 100 2.54 13.63 -11.96
CA ARG A 100 3.41 14.80 -11.75
C ARG A 100 3.04 15.92 -12.71
N GLY A 101 2.82 17.11 -12.16
CA GLY A 101 2.42 18.30 -12.92
C GLY A 101 0.95 18.33 -13.35
N ALA A 102 0.22 17.22 -13.26
CA ALA A 102 -1.21 17.17 -13.55
C ALA A 102 -2.05 17.32 -12.27
N VAL A 103 -1.71 16.56 -11.22
CA VAL A 103 -2.42 16.56 -9.94
C VAL A 103 -1.51 17.18 -8.88
N LEU A 104 -1.88 18.36 -8.41
CA LEU A 104 -1.13 19.12 -7.40
C LEU A 104 -2.00 19.36 -6.16
N GLY A 105 -1.38 19.22 -4.99
CA GLY A 105 -2.02 19.44 -3.70
C GLY A 105 -2.88 18.25 -3.24
N PRO A 106 -3.78 18.48 -2.26
CA PRO A 106 -4.55 17.42 -1.63
C PRO A 106 -5.38 16.59 -2.62
N VAL A 107 -5.22 15.27 -2.53
CA VAL A 107 -6.05 14.30 -3.24
C VAL A 107 -7.02 13.65 -2.25
N PHE A 108 -8.29 13.99 -2.37
CA PHE A 108 -9.33 13.61 -1.40
C PHE A 108 -9.96 12.24 -1.70
N ALA A 109 -9.98 11.84 -2.98
CA ALA A 109 -10.51 10.55 -3.38
C ALA A 109 -9.73 10.00 -4.57
N ALA A 110 -9.54 8.68 -4.59
CA ALA A 110 -9.01 7.95 -5.74
C ALA A 110 -9.78 6.64 -5.89
N ALA A 111 -9.98 6.18 -7.13
CA ALA A 111 -10.68 4.93 -7.41
C ALA A 111 -10.22 4.33 -8.74
N PHE A 112 -10.30 3.01 -8.84
CA PHE A 112 -10.20 2.27 -10.10
C PHE A 112 -11.60 1.89 -10.58
N SER A 113 -11.81 1.82 -11.89
CA SER A 113 -13.00 1.18 -12.46
C SER A 113 -13.04 -0.31 -12.09
N PRO A 114 -14.22 -0.95 -12.08
CA PRO A 114 -14.33 -2.37 -11.71
C PRO A 114 -13.47 -3.31 -12.57
N ASP A 115 -13.24 -2.92 -13.83
CA ASP A 115 -12.39 -3.63 -14.77
C ASP A 115 -10.92 -3.21 -14.71
N GLY A 116 -10.52 -2.33 -13.79
CA GLY A 116 -9.16 -1.79 -13.63
C GLY A 116 -8.62 -1.04 -14.86
N GLY A 117 -9.47 -0.73 -15.85
CA GLY A 117 -9.07 -0.07 -17.10
C GLY A 117 -8.86 1.44 -16.97
N VAL A 118 -9.51 2.06 -15.98
CA VAL A 118 -9.47 3.49 -15.72
C VAL A 118 -9.17 3.72 -14.25
N ALA A 119 -8.37 4.74 -13.94
CA ALA A 119 -8.27 5.29 -12.60
C ALA A 119 -8.77 6.74 -12.58
N LEU A 120 -9.41 7.15 -11.49
CA LEU A 120 -9.86 8.51 -11.25
C LEU A 120 -9.27 9.01 -9.93
N CYS A 121 -9.01 10.31 -9.84
CA CYS A 121 -8.78 10.97 -8.57
C CYS A 121 -9.43 12.36 -8.53
N ALA A 122 -9.94 12.74 -7.36
CA ALA A 122 -10.45 14.08 -7.07
C ALA A 122 -9.43 14.82 -6.20
N ALA A 123 -8.99 15.98 -6.68
CA ALA A 123 -8.05 16.86 -6.03
C ALA A 123 -8.56 18.31 -6.05
N THR A 124 -7.86 19.23 -5.40
CA THR A 124 -8.23 20.66 -5.36
C THR A 124 -8.48 21.27 -6.75
N GLY A 125 -7.77 20.82 -7.79
CA GLY A 125 -7.95 21.29 -9.18
C GLY A 125 -9.13 20.66 -9.96
N GLY A 126 -9.85 19.72 -9.34
CA GLY A 126 -10.96 18.99 -9.93
C GLY A 126 -10.73 17.48 -10.01
N VAL A 127 -11.47 16.82 -10.90
CA VAL A 127 -11.35 15.38 -11.16
C VAL A 127 -10.37 15.13 -12.29
N PHE A 128 -9.51 14.14 -12.12
CA PHE A 128 -8.53 13.69 -13.10
C PHE A 128 -8.74 12.21 -13.37
N ARG A 129 -8.42 11.80 -14.61
CA ARG A 129 -8.48 10.41 -15.05
C ARG A 129 -7.14 9.97 -15.60
N PHE A 130 -6.78 8.73 -15.33
CA PHE A 130 -5.67 8.06 -16.00
C PHE A 130 -6.22 7.32 -17.23
N ALA A 131 -5.80 7.75 -18.42
CA ALA A 131 -6.19 7.14 -19.69
C ALA A 131 -5.06 7.29 -20.72
N ASP A 132 -4.93 6.31 -21.62
CA ASP A 132 -4.02 6.21 -22.79
C ASP A 132 -2.53 6.49 -22.54
N ARG A 133 -2.18 7.72 -22.13
CA ARG A 133 -0.81 8.23 -22.02
C ARG A 133 -0.49 8.90 -20.69
N GLY A 134 -1.43 8.98 -19.75
CA GLY A 134 -1.16 9.55 -18.44
C GLY A 134 -2.39 10.10 -17.73
N TRP A 135 -2.12 10.89 -16.70
CA TRP A 135 -3.14 11.63 -15.96
C TRP A 135 -3.55 12.89 -16.73
N GLU A 136 -4.84 13.06 -16.95
CA GLU A 136 -5.43 14.25 -17.54
C GLU A 136 -6.66 14.69 -16.76
N ARG A 137 -7.02 15.98 -16.86
CA ARG A 137 -8.25 16.48 -16.23
C ARG A 137 -9.46 15.81 -16.87
N ALA A 138 -10.33 15.24 -16.05
CA ALA A 138 -11.55 14.61 -16.52
C ALA A 138 -12.44 15.68 -17.17
N ARG A 139 -12.87 15.41 -18.40
CA ARG A 139 -13.79 16.31 -19.12
C ARG A 139 -15.21 16.01 -18.69
N VAL A 140 -16.01 17.06 -18.55
CA VAL A 140 -17.45 16.94 -18.39
C VAL A 140 -18.01 16.31 -19.68
N PRO A 141 -18.74 15.18 -19.61
CA PRO A 141 -19.34 14.58 -20.78
C PRO A 141 -20.29 15.57 -21.49
N PRO A 142 -20.34 15.56 -22.84
CA PRO A 142 -21.33 16.34 -23.57
C PRO A 142 -22.75 16.03 -23.07
N GLY A 143 -23.53 17.06 -22.76
CA GLY A 143 -24.91 16.91 -22.29
C GLY A 143 -25.07 16.63 -20.79
N ALA A 144 -23.99 16.62 -20.00
CA ALA A 144 -24.11 16.60 -18.55
C ALA A 144 -24.80 17.89 -18.07
N ALA A 145 -26.00 17.76 -17.52
CA ALA A 145 -26.69 18.87 -16.88
C ALA A 145 -25.92 19.26 -15.60
N PRO A 146 -25.86 20.57 -15.26
CA PRO A 146 -25.32 20.98 -13.97
C PRO A 146 -26.08 20.28 -12.85
N ALA A 147 -25.38 19.97 -11.75
CA ALA A 147 -26.04 19.48 -10.54
C ALA A 147 -27.16 20.47 -10.19
N ARG A 148 -28.40 19.98 -10.10
CA ARG A 148 -29.52 20.81 -9.66
C ARG A 148 -29.23 21.19 -8.20
N VAL A 149 -29.19 22.50 -7.94
CA VAL A 149 -29.07 23.08 -6.60
C VAL A 149 -30.45 23.11 -5.96
#